data_AF-A0A7C9BFN1-F1
#
_entry.id   AF-A0A7C9BFN1-F1
#
_cell.length_a   1.000
_cell.length_b   1.000
_cell.length_c   1.000
_cell.angle_alpha   90.00
_cell.angle_beta   90.00
_cell.angle_gamma   90.00
#
_symmetry.space_group_name_H-M   'P 1'
#
loop_
_entity.id
_entity.type
_entity.pdbx_description
1 polymer ?
#
loop_
_entity_poly.entity_id
_entity_poly.type
_entity_poly.pdbx_seq_one_letter_code
_entity_poly.pdbx_strand_id
1 'polypeptide(L)'
;MSKLVGFAAVMATLFPKSNQPLSEKLSTEEYNALAGEAAALQAAIEQLEAANLKVTEAEQQLAAANLKVAATEKQVNDLEGQVTSLSGERDKYKAHYDKAAAAGKTEGNADANSLNPELASYNQHALEVFHELRGK
;
A
#
# COMPACT_ATOMS: atom_id res chain seq x y z
N MET A 1 -27.95 8.70 1.98
CA MET A 1 -28.52 8.72 3.34
C MET A 1 -30.01 8.52 3.23
N SER A 2 -30.49 7.28 3.35
CA SER A 2 -31.93 7.01 3.36
C SER A 2 -32.44 7.44 4.73
N LYS A 3 -33.41 8.35 4.76
CA LYS A 3 -34.04 8.79 6.01
C LYS A 3 -34.69 7.57 6.65
N LEU A 4 -34.26 7.21 7.85
CA LEU A 4 -34.94 6.21 8.68
C LEU A 4 -36.44 6.52 8.67
N VAL A 5 -37.22 5.60 8.11
CA VAL A 5 -38.67 5.63 8.18
C VAL A 5 -38.98 5.34 9.64
N GLY A 6 -39.18 6.39 10.43
CA GLY A 6 -39.43 6.27 11.87
C GLY A 6 -40.60 5.34 12.13
N PHE A 7 -40.61 4.68 13.29
CA PHE A 7 -41.64 3.72 13.71
C PHE A 7 -43.08 4.19 13.41
N ALA A 8 -43.37 5.47 13.59
CA ALA A 8 -44.67 6.08 13.25
C ALA A 8 -45.06 5.93 11.76
N ALA A 9 -44.10 6.02 10.84
CA ALA A 9 -44.34 5.86 9.41
C ALA A 9 -44.49 4.39 9.00
N VAL A 10 -43.81 3.45 9.68
CA VAL A 10 -44.03 2.00 9.51
C VAL A 10 -45.43 1.60 10.01
N MET A 11 -45.83 2.13 11.17
CA MET A 11 -47.17 1.89 11.72
C MET A 11 -48.27 2.51 10.85
N ALA A 12 -48.03 3.69 10.26
CA ALA A 12 -48.96 4.31 9.31
C ALA A 12 -49.10 3.53 7.99
N THR A 13 -48.07 2.79 7.57
CA THR A 13 -48.14 1.93 6.36
C THR A 13 -48.77 0.57 6.62
N LEU A 14 -48.58 -0.01 7.80
CA LEU A 14 -49.21 -1.28 8.19
C LEU A 14 -50.69 -1.12 8.55
N PHE A 15 -51.09 0.05 9.07
CA PHE A 15 -52.47 0.35 9.47
C PHE A 15 -53.01 1.65 8.84
N PRO A 16 -53.10 1.74 7.50
CA PRO A 16 -53.37 3.00 6.80
C PRO A 16 -54.80 3.57 6.96
N LYS A 17 -55.71 2.84 7.62
CA LYS A 17 -57.14 3.20 7.74
C LYS A 17 -57.77 2.92 9.12
N SER A 18 -57.01 2.86 10.22
CA SER A 18 -57.64 2.72 11.54
C SER A 18 -58.14 4.09 12.03
N ASN A 19 -59.45 4.34 11.95
CA ASN A 19 -60.10 5.52 12.58
C ASN A 19 -60.06 5.49 14.13
N GLN A 20 -59.40 4.50 14.72
CA GLN A 20 -59.13 4.35 16.14
C GLN A 20 -57.64 4.06 16.34
N PRO A 21 -56.99 4.60 17.38
CA PRO A 21 -55.60 4.27 17.69
C PRO A 21 -55.44 2.77 17.92
N LEU A 22 -54.31 2.17 17.53
CA LEU A 22 -54.07 0.73 17.65
C LEU A 22 -54.32 0.18 19.06
N SER A 23 -54.10 1.01 20.09
CA SER A 23 -54.37 0.71 21.49
C SER A 23 -55.84 0.40 21.80
N GLU A 24 -56.78 0.76 20.90
CA GLU A 24 -58.21 0.44 21.03
C GLU A 24 -58.61 -0.85 20.29
N LYS A 25 -57.75 -1.37 19.40
CA LYS A 25 -58.00 -2.61 18.64
C LYS A 25 -57.25 -3.82 19.17
N LEU A 26 -56.15 -3.57 19.85
CA LEU A 26 -55.36 -4.57 20.57
C LEU A 26 -55.75 -4.50 22.04
N SER A 27 -55.78 -5.64 22.70
CA SER A 27 -55.78 -5.67 24.16
C SER A 27 -54.52 -4.97 24.70
N THR A 28 -54.56 -4.49 25.93
CA THR A 28 -53.41 -3.87 26.59
C THR A 28 -52.17 -4.76 26.54
N GLU A 29 -52.35 -6.08 26.70
CA GLU A 29 -51.30 -7.09 26.60
C GLU A 29 -50.65 -7.10 25.20
N GLU A 30 -51.46 -7.16 24.14
CA GLU A 30 -50.99 -7.22 22.76
C GLU A 30 -50.31 -5.91 22.32
N TYR A 31 -50.81 -4.77 22.80
CA TYR A 31 -50.17 -3.48 22.56
C TYR A 31 -48.78 -3.40 23.23
N ASN A 32 -48.68 -3.84 24.48
CA ASN A 32 -47.41 -3.87 25.20
C ASN A 32 -46.40 -4.84 24.57
N ALA A 33 -46.87 -6.01 24.10
CA ALA A 33 -46.05 -6.96 23.36
C ALA A 33 -45.51 -6.35 22.06
N LEU A 34 -46.38 -5.72 21.26
CA LEU A 34 -45.99 -5.05 20.01
C LEU A 34 -44.99 -3.90 20.25
N ALA A 35 -45.18 -3.11 21.32
CA ALA A 35 -44.25 -2.07 21.70
C ALA A 35 -42.87 -2.63 22.10
N GLY A 36 -42.86 -3.76 22.80
CA GLY A 36 -41.63 -4.49 23.15
C GLY A 36 -40.89 -5.03 21.93
N GLU A 37 -41.62 -5.66 20.99
CA GLU A 37 -41.06 -6.16 19.74
C GLU A 37 -40.50 -5.02 18.86
N ALA A 38 -41.21 -3.90 18.79
CA ALA A 38 -40.75 -2.71 18.08
C ALA A 38 -39.45 -2.13 18.68
N ALA A 39 -39.36 -2.06 20.01
CA ALA A 39 -38.16 -1.60 20.69
C ALA A 39 -36.97 -2.56 20.45
N ALA A 40 -37.22 -3.88 20.47
CA ALA A 40 -36.21 -4.87 20.17
C ALA A 40 -35.73 -4.78 18.70
N LEU A 41 -36.65 -4.57 17.76
CA LEU A 41 -36.32 -4.39 16.35
C LEU A 41 -35.50 -3.11 16.12
N GLN A 42 -35.86 -2.01 16.78
CA GLN A 42 -35.11 -0.76 16.71
C GLN A 42 -33.67 -0.96 17.22
N ALA A 43 -33.49 -1.64 18.35
CA ALA A 43 -32.16 -1.96 18.87
C ALA A 43 -31.35 -2.87 17.91
N ALA A 44 -32.00 -3.84 17.26
CA ALA A 44 -31.35 -4.69 16.26
C ALA A 44 -30.92 -3.91 15.01
N ILE A 45 -31.73 -2.95 14.55
CA ILE A 45 -31.37 -2.07 13.42
C ILE A 45 -30.15 -1.23 13.77
N GLU A 46 -30.12 -0.61 14.95
CA GLU A 46 -28.97 0.19 15.40
C GLU A 46 -27.68 -0.64 15.49
N GLN A 47 -27.78 -1.90 15.94
CA GLN A 47 -26.64 -2.83 15.95
C GLN A 47 -26.16 -3.18 14.54
N LEU A 48 -27.09 -3.39 13.59
CA LEU A 48 -26.75 -3.67 12.19
C LEU A 48 -26.08 -2.46 11.52
N GLU A 49 -26.55 -1.24 11.79
CA GLU A 49 -25.93 -0.01 11.29
C GLU A 49 -24.50 0.14 11.84
N ALA A 50 -24.30 -0.10 13.14
CA ALA A 50 -22.98 -0.07 13.75
C ALA A 50 -22.04 -1.15 13.18
N ALA A 51 -22.56 -2.34 12.90
CA ALA A 51 -21.79 -3.41 12.26
C ALA A 51 -21.39 -3.04 10.81
N ASN A 52 -22.30 -2.46 10.03
CA ASN A 52 -22.03 -2.01 8.67
C ASN A 52 -20.95 -0.92 8.60
N LEU A 53 -20.91 -0.02 9.57
CA LEU A 53 -19.84 0.97 9.68
C LEU A 53 -18.47 0.29 9.89
N LYS A 54 -18.38 -0.70 10.77
CA LYS A 54 -17.15 -1.47 10.99
C LYS A 54 -16.70 -2.25 9.75
N VAL A 55 -17.64 -2.82 9.00
CA VAL A 55 -17.32 -3.48 7.72
C VAL A 55 -16.73 -2.47 6.73
N THR A 56 -17.35 -1.30 6.60
CA THR A 56 -16.85 -0.24 5.71
C THR A 56 -15.45 0.23 6.10
N GLU A 57 -15.18 0.39 7.39
CA GLU A 57 -13.84 0.74 7.90
C GLU A 57 -12.81 -0.36 7.59
N ALA A 58 -13.19 -1.63 7.78
CA ALA A 58 -12.32 -2.76 7.48
C ALA A 58 -12.00 -2.85 5.98
N GLU A 59 -12.98 -2.61 5.10
CA GLU A 59 -12.77 -2.57 3.64
C GLU A 59 -11.79 -1.47 3.23
N GLN A 60 -11.88 -0.28 3.84
CA GLN A 60 -10.93 0.81 3.60
C GLN A 60 -9.52 0.47 4.07
N GLN A 61 -9.38 -0.15 5.24
CA GLN A 61 -8.09 -0.60 5.74
C GLN A 61 -7.47 -1.68 4.85
N LEU A 62 -8.27 -2.62 4.36
CA LEU A 62 -7.83 -3.65 3.42
C LEU A 62 -7.35 -3.05 2.10
N ALA A 63 -8.09 -2.09 1.54
CA ALA A 63 -7.68 -1.38 0.33
C ALA A 63 -6.34 -0.65 0.52
N ALA A 64 -6.16 0.04 1.65
CA ALA A 64 -4.91 0.71 1.98
C ALA A 64 -3.74 -0.27 2.17
N ALA A 65 -3.99 -1.42 2.79
CA ALA A 65 -2.98 -2.47 2.94
C ALA A 65 -2.56 -3.05 1.57
N ASN A 66 -3.50 -3.32 0.67
CA ASN A 66 -3.22 -3.82 -0.67
C ASN A 66 -2.36 -2.84 -1.49
N LEU A 67 -2.61 -1.53 -1.38
CA LEU A 67 -1.76 -0.52 -2.02
C LEU A 67 -0.32 -0.54 -1.50
N LYS A 68 -0.13 -0.75 -0.19
CA LYS A 68 1.21 -0.88 0.42
C LYS A 68 1.94 -2.14 -0.05
N VAL A 69 1.21 -3.26 -0.19
CA VAL A 69 1.77 -4.51 -0.72
C VAL A 69 2.25 -4.29 -2.15
N ALA A 70 1.42 -3.75 -3.03
CA ALA A 70 1.80 -3.48 -4.42
C ALA A 70 3.01 -2.52 -4.53
N ALA A 71 3.08 -1.50 -3.69
CA ALA A 71 4.24 -0.59 -3.64
C ALA A 71 5.51 -1.32 -3.20
N THR A 72 5.41 -2.21 -2.21
CA THR A 72 6.54 -3.00 -1.71
C THR A 72 7.02 -4.00 -2.75
N GLU A 73 6.11 -4.70 -3.43
CA GLU A 73 6.44 -5.62 -4.52
C GLU A 73 7.21 -4.90 -5.65
N LYS A 74 6.78 -3.69 -6.02
CA LYS A 74 7.51 -2.87 -6.98
C LYS A 74 8.93 -2.56 -6.50
N GLN A 75 9.09 -2.14 -5.24
CA GLN A 75 10.41 -1.86 -4.67
C GLN A 75 11.33 -3.08 -4.67
N VAL A 76 10.79 -4.27 -4.38
CA VAL A 76 11.54 -5.52 -4.44
C VAL A 76 12.03 -5.79 -5.87
N ASN A 77 11.15 -5.68 -6.86
CA ASN A 77 11.53 -5.86 -8.27
C ASN A 77 12.62 -4.86 -8.71
N ASP A 78 12.50 -3.59 -8.31
CA ASP A 78 13.48 -2.55 -8.62
C ASP A 78 14.85 -2.88 -7.99
N LEU A 79 14.86 -3.38 -6.75
CA LEU A 79 16.08 -3.80 -6.04
C LEU A 79 16.71 -5.06 -6.66
N GLU A 80 15.91 -6.04 -7.07
CA GLU A 80 16.40 -7.23 -7.78
C GLU A 80 17.08 -6.85 -9.11
N GLY A 81 16.50 -5.89 -9.83
CA GLY A 81 17.11 -5.32 -11.03
C GLY A 81 18.47 -4.68 -10.75
N GLN A 82 18.57 -3.88 -9.67
CA GLN A 82 19.84 -3.26 -9.26
C GLN A 82 20.89 -4.30 -8.86
N VAL A 83 20.52 -5.33 -8.09
CA VAL A 83 21.42 -6.41 -7.69
C VAL A 83 21.95 -7.17 -8.91
N THR A 84 21.10 -7.40 -9.91
CA THR A 84 21.49 -8.04 -11.17
C THR A 84 22.48 -7.19 -11.93
N SER A 85 22.21 -5.87 -12.06
CA SER A 85 23.13 -4.94 -12.74
C SER A 85 24.48 -4.86 -12.05
N LEU A 86 24.50 -4.64 -10.74
CA LEU A 86 25.73 -4.55 -9.94
C LEU A 86 26.54 -5.85 -9.96
N SER A 87 25.86 -7.00 -9.97
CA SER A 87 26.54 -8.29 -10.10
C SER A 87 27.22 -8.42 -11.46
N GLY A 88 26.56 -8.03 -12.55
CA GLY A 88 27.13 -8.02 -13.88
C GLY A 88 28.32 -7.05 -14.01
N GLU A 89 28.25 -5.88 -13.38
CA GLU A 89 29.39 -4.94 -13.32
C GLU A 89 30.58 -5.54 -12.55
N ARG A 90 30.32 -6.10 -11.37
CA ARG A 90 31.34 -6.78 -10.54
C ARG A 90 32.02 -7.91 -11.30
N ASP A 91 31.28 -8.71 -12.07
CA ASP A 91 31.84 -9.80 -12.87
C ASP A 91 32.72 -9.27 -14.02
N LYS A 92 32.31 -8.17 -14.69
CA LYS A 92 33.14 -7.49 -15.70
C LYS A 92 34.44 -6.97 -15.10
N TYR A 93 34.38 -6.29 -13.95
CA TYR A 93 35.56 -5.81 -13.23
C TYR A 93 36.48 -6.97 -12.86
N LYS A 94 35.93 -8.05 -12.31
CA LYS A 94 36.73 -9.23 -11.95
C LYS A 94 37.43 -9.82 -13.17
N ALA A 95 36.73 -10.03 -14.28
CA ALA A 95 37.30 -10.57 -15.50
C ALA A 95 38.41 -9.69 -16.07
N HIS A 96 38.27 -8.36 -15.97
CA HIS A 96 39.30 -7.42 -16.39
C HIS A 96 40.61 -7.61 -15.58
N TYR A 97 40.52 -7.64 -14.25
CA TYR A 97 41.68 -7.82 -13.39
C TYR A 97 42.29 -9.23 -13.50
N ASP A 98 41.47 -10.28 -13.60
CA ASP A 98 41.95 -11.65 -13.83
C ASP A 98 42.79 -11.72 -15.13
N LYS A 99 42.34 -11.05 -16.20
CA LYS A 99 43.05 -10.98 -17.48
C LYS A 99 44.36 -10.19 -17.39
N ALA A 100 44.36 -9.06 -16.69
CA ALA A 100 45.57 -8.26 -16.47
C ALA A 100 46.63 -9.06 -15.67
N ALA A 101 46.21 -9.73 -14.61
CA ALA A 101 47.07 -10.59 -13.79
C ALA A 101 47.65 -11.75 -14.61
N ALA A 102 46.83 -12.44 -15.42
CA ALA A 102 47.29 -13.52 -16.30
C ALA A 102 48.30 -13.05 -17.37
N ALA A 103 48.22 -11.79 -17.79
CA ALA A 103 49.17 -11.19 -18.73
C ALA A 103 50.51 -10.77 -18.08
N GLY A 104 50.72 -11.05 -16.79
CA GLY A 104 51.93 -10.64 -16.05
C GLY A 104 52.04 -9.13 -15.86
N LYS A 105 50.96 -8.39 -16.13
CA LYS A 105 50.89 -6.94 -15.91
C LYS A 105 50.37 -6.70 -14.50
N THR A 106 51.20 -6.15 -13.63
CA THR A 106 50.71 -5.46 -12.43
C THR A 106 50.18 -4.10 -12.89
N GLU A 107 48.93 -4.04 -13.36
CA GLU A 107 48.33 -2.76 -13.72
C GLU A 107 48.08 -1.97 -12.44
N GLY A 108 48.97 -1.02 -12.17
CA GLY A 108 48.75 0.05 -11.23
C GLY A 108 47.60 0.92 -11.70
N ASN A 109 46.69 1.23 -10.78
CA ASN A 109 45.94 2.49 -10.75
C ASN A 109 44.89 2.74 -11.85
N ALA A 110 44.37 1.73 -12.54
CA ALA A 110 43.17 1.91 -13.36
C ALA A 110 41.93 1.92 -12.45
N ASP A 111 41.45 3.12 -12.11
CA ASP A 111 40.13 3.37 -11.52
C ASP A 111 39.02 2.97 -12.51
N ALA A 112 37.84 2.62 -12.01
CA ALA A 112 36.62 2.32 -12.77
C ALA A 112 36.34 3.32 -13.92
N ASN A 113 36.70 4.59 -13.74
CA ASN A 113 36.55 5.65 -14.73
C ASN A 113 37.47 5.51 -15.96
N SER A 114 38.49 4.66 -15.91
CA SER A 114 39.39 4.37 -17.05
C SER A 114 38.70 3.56 -18.16
N LEU A 115 37.51 3.02 -17.89
CA LEU A 115 36.71 2.22 -18.83
C LEU A 115 35.75 3.06 -19.69
N ASN A 116 35.52 4.33 -19.31
CA ASN A 116 34.86 5.31 -20.17
C ASN A 116 35.95 6.07 -20.95
N PRO A 117 36.04 5.96 -22.28
CA PRO A 117 37.13 6.58 -23.05
C PRO A 117 37.23 8.10 -22.87
N GLU A 118 36.13 8.80 -22.56
CA GLU A 118 36.15 10.23 -22.24
C GLU A 118 36.80 10.52 -20.87
N LEU A 119 36.49 9.70 -19.86
CA LEU A 119 37.05 9.84 -18.50
C LEU A 119 38.46 9.27 -18.38
N ALA A 120 38.80 8.28 -19.21
CA ALA A 120 40.13 7.69 -19.28
C ALA A 120 41.18 8.72 -19.72
N SER A 121 40.87 9.52 -20.75
CA SER A 121 41.73 10.62 -21.21
C SER A 121 41.91 11.70 -20.14
N TYR A 122 40.82 12.09 -19.47
CA TYR A 122 40.86 13.07 -18.38
C TYR A 122 41.71 12.59 -17.18
N ASN A 123 41.51 11.35 -16.75
CA ASN A 123 42.24 10.77 -15.63
C ASN A 123 43.72 10.57 -15.95
N GLN A 124 44.03 10.20 -17.19
CA GLN A 124 45.40 10.05 -17.66
C GLN A 124 46.14 11.40 -17.64
N HIS A 125 45.51 12.47 -18.12
CA HIS A 125 46.07 13.82 -18.04
C HIS A 125 46.25 14.30 -16.58
N ALA A 126 45.28 14.02 -15.71
CA ALA A 126 45.38 14.39 -14.29
C ALA A 126 46.54 13.65 -13.58
N LEU A 127 46.81 12.40 -13.95
CA LEU A 127 47.96 11.63 -13.47
C LEU A 127 49.29 12.20 -13.96
N GLU A 128 49.37 12.58 -15.23
CA GLU A 128 50.55 13.26 -15.81
C GLU A 128 50.86 14.55 -15.05
N VAL A 129 49.86 15.42 -14.86
CA VAL A 129 50.01 16.67 -14.10
C VAL A 129 50.42 16.41 -12.64
N PHE A 130 49.85 15.37 -12.00
CA PHE A 130 50.23 15.02 -10.64
C PHE A 130 51.69 14.56 -10.55
N HIS A 131 52.18 13.80 -11.53
CA HIS A 131 53.59 13.38 -11.59
C HIS A 131 54.53 14.57 -11.84
N GLU A 132 54.16 15.48 -12.74
CA GLU A 132 54.92 16.72 -12.98
C GLU A 132 55.02 17.60 -11.73
N LEU A 133 53.93 17.74 -10.96
CA LEU A 133 53.89 18.53 -9.73
C LEU A 133 54.62 17.87 -8.55
N ARG A 134 54.76 16.53 -8.56
CA ARG A 134 55.41 15.77 -7.48
C ARG A 134 56.89 15.46 -7.73
N GLY A 135 57.44 15.83 -8.89
CA GLY A 135 58.88 15.79 -9.17
C GLY A 135 59.50 14.41 -8.99
N LYS A 136 59.10 13.43 -9.82
CA LYS A 136 59.92 12.24 -10.11
C LYS A 136 60.22 12.15 -11.58
#